data_AF-A0A067NEF3-F1
#
_entry.id   AF-A0A067NEF3-F1
#
_cell.length_a   1.000
_cell.length_b   1.000
_cell.length_c   1.000
_cell.angle_alpha   90.00
_cell.angle_beta   90.00
_cell.angle_gamma   90.00
#
_symmetry.space_group_name_H-M   'P 1'
#
loop_
_entity.id
_entity.type
_entity.pdbx_description
1 polymer ?
#
loop_
_entity_poly.entity_id
_entity_poly.type
_entity_poly.pdbx_seq_one_letter_code
_entity_poly.pdbx_strand_id
1 'polypeptide(L)'
;MADKAIFKLSPGTYTVQTSTNHANNMGPNHDQQHDSGIISAQDITPATEPTHERTPAIAHKLPKPLPVPSVAYGLTITNDVAFAIGCHYVPPSDKDNENPWFRRFAERIGRKFLNSYCQKRFPDIPLRWRQPVVAVLPHSQEVPLLMLGRRGRCAKTGKVVNQIFVNKEQVQVLKDALGLDKEEPKWYRVAISE
;
A
#
# COMPACT_ATOMS: atom_id res chain seq x y z
N MET A 1 -3.13 18.49 -45.11
CA MET A 1 -1.80 19.08 -45.38
C MET A 1 -1.54 20.16 -44.34
N ALA A 2 -0.60 19.92 -43.42
CA ALA A 2 0.30 20.91 -42.80
C ALA A 2 1.13 20.16 -41.74
N ASP A 3 2.36 19.84 -42.14
CA ASP A 3 3.48 19.36 -41.34
C ASP A 3 4.06 20.46 -40.43
N LYS A 4 4.96 19.99 -39.53
CA LYS A 4 6.05 20.68 -38.78
C LYS A 4 5.72 21.00 -37.31
N ALA A 5 6.59 20.75 -36.33
CA ALA A 5 7.96 20.25 -36.32
C ALA A 5 8.34 19.59 -34.97
N ILE A 6 8.99 18.44 -35.08
CA ILE A 6 10.21 17.97 -34.40
C ILE A 6 10.73 18.82 -33.21
N PHE A 7 10.88 18.17 -32.05
CA PHE A 7 12.06 18.37 -31.18
C PHE A 7 12.63 17.00 -30.77
N LYS A 8 13.82 16.71 -31.29
CA LYS A 8 14.71 15.62 -30.89
C LYS A 8 15.66 16.17 -29.82
N LEU A 9 15.80 15.48 -28.68
CA LEU A 9 17.00 15.59 -27.85
C LEU A 9 17.34 14.23 -27.24
N SER A 10 18.48 13.69 -27.64
CA SER A 10 19.34 12.70 -26.98
C SER A 10 20.71 12.87 -27.63
N PRO A 11 21.88 12.56 -27.02
CA PRO A 11 22.10 11.83 -25.77
C PRO A 11 23.11 12.54 -24.81
N GLY A 12 23.14 12.11 -23.55
CA GLY A 12 24.21 12.48 -22.61
C GLY A 12 24.82 11.22 -22.01
N THR A 13 26.00 10.85 -22.49
CA THR A 13 26.81 9.75 -21.97
C THR A 13 27.79 10.33 -20.95
N TYR A 14 27.86 9.74 -19.76
CA TYR A 14 29.03 9.87 -18.88
C TYR A 14 29.45 8.48 -18.43
N THR A 15 30.74 8.20 -18.62
CA THR A 15 31.41 6.95 -18.34
C THR A 15 32.50 7.16 -17.30
N VAL A 16 32.60 6.18 -16.38
CA VAL A 16 33.85 5.64 -15.77
C VAL A 16 34.43 6.55 -14.67
N GLN A 17 34.86 6.09 -13.49
CA GLN A 17 35.79 5.00 -13.20
C GLN A 17 35.77 4.58 -11.70
N THR A 18 36.01 3.28 -11.50
CA THR A 18 36.60 2.49 -10.38
C THR A 18 37.13 3.22 -9.11
N SER A 19 37.14 2.63 -7.91
CA SER A 19 38.06 1.53 -7.55
C SER A 19 37.79 0.92 -6.16
N THR A 20 37.87 -0.41 -6.11
CA THR A 20 38.45 -1.35 -5.10
C THR A 20 38.72 -0.94 -3.65
N ASN A 21 38.34 -1.82 -2.70
CA ASN A 21 39.24 -2.61 -1.83
C ASN A 21 38.44 -3.65 -1.00
N HIS A 22 38.71 -4.95 -1.16
CA HIS A 22 39.53 -5.80 -0.26
C HIS A 22 38.93 -5.95 1.15
N ALA A 23 38.33 -7.09 1.48
CA ALA A 23 38.99 -8.33 1.96
C ALA A 23 39.61 -8.17 3.36
N ASN A 24 39.04 -8.80 4.38
CA ASN A 24 39.67 -9.93 5.08
C ASN A 24 38.97 -10.37 6.38
N ASN A 25 38.95 -11.70 6.52
CA ASN A 25 39.10 -12.57 7.70
C ASN A 25 38.02 -12.54 8.80
N MET A 26 37.27 -13.62 9.04
CA MET A 26 37.63 -15.00 9.49
C MET A 26 38.21 -15.05 10.91
N GLY A 27 37.33 -15.36 11.85
CA GLY A 27 37.56 -16.24 13.02
C GLY A 27 38.67 -15.84 14.00
N PRO A 28 39.08 -16.72 14.93
CA PRO A 28 38.69 -18.12 15.06
C PRO A 28 38.46 -18.63 16.51
N ASN A 29 38.19 -19.92 16.58
CA ASN A 29 38.18 -20.80 17.74
C ASN A 29 39.57 -21.42 17.99
N HIS A 30 39.73 -21.95 19.20
CA HIS A 30 40.59 -23.06 19.65
C HIS A 30 42.07 -22.87 20.04
N ASP A 31 42.31 -23.42 21.24
CA ASP A 31 43.48 -24.12 21.80
C ASP A 31 44.63 -24.48 20.85
N GLN A 32 45.85 -24.12 21.25
CA GLN A 32 46.95 -25.07 21.49
C GLN A 32 48.22 -24.36 22.02
N GLN A 33 48.65 -24.81 23.20
CA GLN A 33 50.00 -25.19 23.61
C GLN A 33 51.27 -24.54 23.01
N HIS A 34 52.13 -24.20 23.98
CA HIS A 34 53.58 -24.41 24.07
C HIS A 34 54.61 -23.35 23.64
N ASP A 35 55.49 -23.11 24.62
CA ASP A 35 56.91 -22.74 24.63
C ASP A 35 57.41 -21.32 24.34
N SER A 36 57.77 -20.66 25.45
CA SER A 36 59.12 -20.25 25.85
C SER A 36 60.06 -19.61 24.81
N GLY A 37 60.44 -18.35 25.05
CA GLY A 37 61.64 -17.79 24.43
C GLY A 37 61.75 -16.26 24.51
N ILE A 38 62.59 -15.80 25.44
CA ILE A 38 63.01 -14.41 25.72
C ILE A 38 63.65 -13.74 24.48
N ILE A 39 63.49 -12.41 24.34
CA ILE A 39 64.56 -11.38 24.23
C ILE A 39 63.93 -9.98 24.24
N SER A 40 64.35 -9.15 25.20
CA SER A 40 64.14 -7.70 25.25
C SER A 40 65.02 -6.98 24.23
N ALA A 41 64.48 -5.97 23.57
CA ALA A 41 65.24 -4.80 23.15
C ALA A 41 64.35 -3.56 23.33
N GLN A 42 64.83 -2.63 24.14
CA GLN A 42 64.24 -1.33 24.42
C GLN A 42 64.33 -0.40 23.20
N ASP A 43 63.51 0.65 23.27
CA ASP A 43 63.65 1.95 22.62
C ASP A 43 63.25 2.10 21.15
N ILE A 44 61.94 2.30 20.91
CA ILE A 44 61.46 3.39 20.03
C ILE A 44 60.12 3.92 20.59
N THR A 45 60.13 5.14 21.11
CA THR A 45 58.95 5.92 21.56
C THR A 45 58.16 6.52 20.38
N PRO A 46 56.93 7.00 20.60
CA PRO A 46 55.78 6.71 19.73
C PRO A 46 55.58 7.77 18.63
N ALA A 47 55.21 7.32 17.43
CA ALA A 47 54.57 8.17 16.43
C ALA A 47 53.05 7.96 16.53
N THR A 48 52.37 9.00 17.00
CA THR A 48 50.91 9.10 17.14
C THR A 48 50.21 8.77 15.82
N GLU A 49 49.44 7.67 15.79
CA GLU A 49 48.55 7.36 14.66
C GLU A 49 47.33 8.30 14.70
N PRO A 50 46.88 8.84 13.56
CA PRO A 50 45.68 9.67 13.51
C PRO A 50 44.44 8.81 13.76
N THR A 51 43.65 9.23 14.74
CA THR A 51 42.35 8.66 15.10
C THR A 51 41.46 8.57 13.86
N HIS A 52 41.26 7.37 13.33
CA HIS A 52 40.34 7.13 12.24
C HIS A 52 38.91 7.22 12.78
N GLU A 53 38.32 8.42 12.74
CA GLU A 53 36.89 8.59 12.95
C GLU A 53 36.13 7.78 11.89
N ARG A 54 35.51 6.67 12.30
CA ARG A 54 34.54 5.95 11.48
C ARG A 54 33.33 6.84 11.29
N THR A 55 33.24 7.49 10.14
CA THR A 55 31.99 8.12 9.70
C THR A 55 30.93 7.03 9.60
N PRO A 56 29.80 7.09 10.33
CA PRO A 56 28.75 6.10 10.20
C PRO A 56 28.19 6.17 8.78
N ALA A 57 28.11 5.02 8.11
CA ALA A 57 27.47 4.91 6.81
C ALA A 57 26.05 5.47 6.91
N ILE A 58 25.79 6.59 6.24
CA ILE A 58 24.44 7.12 6.09
C ILE A 58 23.69 6.09 5.25
N ALA A 59 22.92 5.23 5.91
CA ALA A 59 21.94 4.39 5.27
C ALA A 59 20.92 5.31 4.61
N HIS A 60 21.14 5.62 3.33
CA HIS A 60 20.11 6.24 2.51
C HIS A 60 18.93 5.27 2.53
N LYS A 61 17.92 5.59 3.36
CA LYS A 61 16.62 4.94 3.30
C LYS A 61 16.13 5.11 1.88
N LEU A 62 16.26 4.05 1.08
CA LEU A 62 15.62 3.98 -0.23
C LEU A 62 14.17 4.42 -0.02
N PRO A 63 13.63 5.35 -0.84
CA PRO A 63 12.25 5.73 -0.74
C PRO A 63 11.41 4.45 -0.74
N LYS A 64 10.56 4.29 0.28
CA LYS A 64 9.64 3.14 0.36
C LYS A 64 9.03 2.98 -1.03
N PRO A 65 9.10 1.79 -1.65
CA PRO A 65 8.54 1.59 -2.98
C PRO A 65 7.11 2.12 -2.96
N LEU A 66 6.82 3.06 -3.86
CA LEU A 66 5.49 3.63 -4.00
C LEU A 66 4.50 2.46 -4.04
N PRO A 67 3.50 2.43 -3.15
CA PRO A 67 2.57 1.32 -3.10
C PRO A 67 1.99 1.14 -4.50
N VAL A 68 2.15 -0.06 -5.06
CA VAL A 68 1.50 -0.44 -6.33
C VAL A 68 0.04 -0.01 -6.21
N PRO A 69 -0.51 0.78 -7.15
CA PRO A 69 -1.89 1.24 -7.02
C PRO A 69 -2.76 -0.01 -6.88
N SER A 70 -3.34 -0.18 -5.70
CA SER A 70 -4.22 -1.30 -5.43
C SER A 70 -5.43 -1.07 -6.33
N VAL A 71 -5.72 -2.03 -7.20
CA VAL A 71 -6.89 -1.96 -8.07
C VAL A 71 -7.95 -2.88 -7.50
N ALA A 72 -9.10 -2.32 -7.19
CA ALA A 72 -10.25 -3.04 -6.68
C ALA A 72 -11.29 -3.19 -7.79
N TYR A 73 -11.97 -4.33 -7.81
CA TYR A 73 -13.20 -4.49 -8.55
C TYR A 73 -14.35 -4.24 -7.58
N GLY A 74 -15.30 -3.37 -7.91
CA GLY A 74 -16.33 -3.00 -6.95
C GLY A 74 -17.48 -2.18 -7.52
N LEU A 75 -18.43 -1.85 -6.65
CA LEU A 75 -19.57 -0.96 -6.91
C LEU A 75 -19.35 0.37 -6.19
N THR A 76 -19.58 1.48 -6.87
CA THR A 76 -19.55 2.81 -6.23
C THR A 76 -20.79 2.98 -5.37
N ILE A 77 -20.59 3.55 -4.17
CA ILE A 77 -21.68 3.76 -3.22
C ILE A 77 -22.14 5.21 -3.27
N THR A 78 -23.44 5.41 -3.44
CA THR A 78 -24.06 6.73 -3.43
C THR A 78 -24.18 7.27 -2.00
N ASN A 79 -24.37 8.58 -1.87
CA ASN A 79 -24.57 9.20 -0.56
C ASN A 79 -25.85 8.70 0.12
N ASP A 80 -26.91 8.43 -0.64
CA ASP A 80 -28.17 7.92 -0.08
C ASP A 80 -28.00 6.51 0.51
N VAL A 81 -27.23 5.64 -0.16
CA VAL A 81 -26.91 4.31 0.37
C VAL A 81 -26.05 4.42 1.62
N ALA A 82 -25.02 5.28 1.58
CA ALA A 82 -24.20 5.53 2.76
C ALA A 82 -25.04 6.07 3.93
N PHE A 83 -25.95 7.02 3.69
CA PHE A 83 -26.87 7.53 4.69
C PHE A 83 -27.74 6.41 5.29
N ALA A 84 -28.41 5.63 4.43
CA ALA A 84 -29.28 4.54 4.86
C ALA A 84 -28.54 3.51 5.73
N ILE A 85 -27.32 3.12 5.33
CA ILE A 85 -26.46 2.25 6.13
C ILE A 85 -26.12 2.92 7.46
N GLY A 86 -25.71 4.19 7.45
CA GLY A 86 -25.39 4.97 8.64
C GLY A 86 -26.51 4.98 9.67
N CYS A 87 -27.75 5.17 9.22
CA CYS A 87 -28.93 5.14 10.08
C CYS A 87 -29.13 3.80 10.82
N HIS A 88 -28.54 2.69 10.38
CA HIS A 88 -28.57 1.44 11.14
C HIS A 88 -27.62 1.42 12.34
N TYR A 89 -26.59 2.27 12.33
CA TYR A 89 -25.57 2.35 13.39
C TYR A 89 -25.79 3.49 14.36
N VAL A 90 -26.58 4.50 13.98
CA VAL A 90 -26.92 5.61 14.89
C VAL A 90 -28.09 5.20 15.80
N PRO A 91 -27.98 5.39 17.13
CA PRO A 91 -29.07 5.13 18.07
C PRO A 91 -30.36 5.89 17.70
N PRO A 92 -31.55 5.31 17.92
CA PRO A 92 -32.81 5.98 17.59
C PRO A 92 -33.00 7.35 18.24
N SER A 93 -32.46 7.55 19.45
CA SER A 93 -32.51 8.83 20.17
C SER A 93 -31.79 9.97 19.45
N ASP A 94 -30.81 9.63 18.61
CA ASP A 94 -29.92 10.59 17.97
C ASP A 94 -30.29 10.79 16.48
N LYS A 95 -31.38 10.15 16.03
CA LYS A 95 -31.89 10.27 14.67
C LYS A 95 -32.77 11.51 14.56
N ASP A 96 -32.13 12.62 14.25
CA ASP A 96 -32.81 13.86 13.91
C ASP A 96 -32.74 14.08 12.40
N ASN A 97 -33.76 13.62 11.66
CA ASN A 97 -33.82 13.74 10.20
C ASN A 97 -34.00 15.19 9.73
N GLU A 98 -34.42 16.10 10.61
CA GLU A 98 -34.59 17.52 10.28
C GLU A 98 -33.25 18.27 10.38
N ASN A 99 -32.28 17.70 11.10
CA ASN A 99 -30.95 18.27 11.25
C ASN A 99 -30.04 17.95 10.04
N PRO A 100 -29.57 18.96 9.28
CA PRO A 100 -28.67 18.75 8.16
C PRO A 100 -27.31 18.13 8.55
N TRP A 101 -26.87 18.31 9.79
CA TRP A 101 -25.65 17.69 10.31
C TRP A 101 -25.80 16.19 10.52
N PHE A 102 -26.98 15.73 10.92
CA PHE A 102 -27.25 14.32 11.09
C PHE A 102 -27.05 13.56 9.79
N ARG A 103 -27.55 14.11 8.67
CA ARG A 103 -27.36 13.49 7.36
C ARG A 103 -25.88 13.28 7.03
N ARG A 104 -25.05 14.33 7.15
CA ARG A 104 -23.60 14.24 6.89
C ARG A 104 -22.90 13.27 7.85
N PHE A 105 -23.31 13.26 9.11
CA PHE A 105 -22.78 12.35 10.12
C PHE A 105 -23.12 10.88 9.78
N ALA A 106 -24.39 10.58 9.51
CA ALA A 106 -24.85 9.27 9.13
C ALA A 106 -24.18 8.79 7.84
N GLU A 107 -24.06 9.64 6.82
CA GLU A 107 -23.30 9.32 5.60
C GLU A 107 -21.85 8.91 5.93
N ARG A 108 -21.15 9.67 6.79
CA ARG A 108 -19.78 9.35 7.20
C ARG A 108 -19.70 8.00 7.92
N ILE A 109 -20.64 7.73 8.84
CA ILE A 109 -20.72 6.46 9.55
C ILE A 109 -21.00 5.31 8.59
N GLY A 110 -21.96 5.47 7.67
CA GLY A 110 -22.30 4.42 6.72
C GLY A 110 -21.16 4.09 5.75
N ARG A 111 -20.41 5.10 5.28
CA ARG A 111 -19.17 4.87 4.52
C ARG A 111 -18.15 4.04 5.32
N LYS A 112 -18.01 4.32 6.63
CA LYS A 112 -17.09 3.61 7.52
C LYS A 112 -17.49 2.16 7.78
N PHE A 113 -18.78 1.86 7.81
CA PHE A 113 -19.28 0.52 8.14
C PHE A 113 -19.85 -0.25 6.95
N LEU A 114 -19.79 0.28 5.74
CA LEU A 114 -20.29 -0.33 4.51
C LEU A 114 -19.94 -1.81 4.37
N ASN A 115 -18.65 -2.17 4.42
CA ASN A 115 -18.21 -3.56 4.21
C ASN A 115 -18.71 -4.48 5.32
N SER A 116 -18.60 -4.04 6.58
CA SER A 116 -19.09 -4.79 7.74
C SER A 116 -20.61 -4.98 7.70
N TYR A 117 -21.34 -3.96 7.26
CA TYR A 117 -22.79 -4.01 7.07
C TYR A 117 -23.16 -5.05 6.02
N CYS A 118 -22.53 -5.00 4.85
CA CYS A 118 -22.80 -5.96 3.77
C CYS A 118 -22.42 -7.39 4.18
N GLN A 119 -21.30 -7.59 4.88
CA GLN A 119 -20.92 -8.91 5.41
C GLN A 119 -21.94 -9.47 6.40
N LYS A 120 -22.50 -8.62 7.27
CA LYS A 120 -23.52 -9.02 8.24
C LYS A 120 -24.86 -9.31 7.57
N ARG A 121 -25.25 -8.50 6.59
CA ARG A 121 -26.54 -8.60 5.91
C ARG A 121 -26.58 -9.68 4.82
N PHE A 122 -25.45 -9.97 4.20
CA PHE A 122 -25.31 -10.95 3.12
C PHE A 122 -24.19 -11.96 3.47
N PRO A 123 -24.37 -12.80 4.50
CA PRO A 123 -23.33 -13.71 4.99
C PRO A 123 -22.88 -14.74 3.95
N ASP A 124 -23.74 -15.07 2.99
CA ASP A 124 -23.45 -16.02 1.91
C ASP A 124 -22.60 -15.42 0.77
N ILE A 125 -22.42 -14.09 0.76
CA ILE A 125 -21.60 -13.41 -0.23
C ILE A 125 -20.19 -13.24 0.34
N PRO A 126 -19.15 -13.82 -0.30
CA PRO A 126 -17.80 -13.89 0.25
C PRO A 126 -17.02 -12.56 0.10
N LEU A 127 -17.53 -11.50 0.72
CA LEU A 127 -16.88 -10.19 0.78
C LEU A 127 -15.65 -10.27 1.71
N ARG A 128 -14.45 -10.07 1.16
CA ARG A 128 -13.18 -10.29 1.91
C ARG A 128 -12.62 -9.07 2.63
N TRP A 129 -13.12 -7.88 2.36
CA TRP A 129 -12.56 -6.65 2.91
C TRP A 129 -13.24 -6.24 4.21
N ARG A 130 -12.44 -5.89 5.22
CA ARG A 130 -12.94 -5.42 6.53
C ARG A 130 -12.92 -3.90 6.66
N GLN A 131 -12.04 -3.24 5.91
CA GLN A 131 -11.89 -1.79 5.94
C GLN A 131 -12.65 -1.14 4.77
N PRO A 132 -13.15 0.09 4.94
CA PRO A 132 -13.65 0.90 3.84
C PRO A 132 -12.61 1.07 2.75
N VAL A 133 -13.06 1.13 1.51
CA VAL A 133 -12.20 1.36 0.35
C VAL A 133 -12.72 2.54 -0.42
N VAL A 134 -11.79 3.38 -0.88
CA VAL A 134 -12.11 4.60 -1.62
C VAL A 134 -11.56 4.48 -3.02
N ALA A 135 -12.44 4.57 -4.01
CA ALA A 135 -12.09 4.65 -5.41
C ALA A 135 -11.63 6.07 -5.78
N VAL A 136 -10.52 6.15 -6.51
CA VAL A 136 -9.96 7.40 -7.04
C VAL A 136 -10.37 7.52 -8.49
N LEU A 137 -11.27 8.47 -8.78
CA LEU A 137 -11.76 8.74 -10.13
C LEU A 137 -10.87 9.76 -10.88
N PRO A 138 -10.97 9.85 -12.22
CA PRO A 138 -10.11 10.71 -13.07
C PRO A 138 -10.06 12.21 -12.74
N HIS A 139 -10.92 12.71 -11.84
CA HIS A 139 -10.93 14.09 -11.35
C HIS A 139 -10.56 14.20 -9.87
N SER A 140 -9.78 13.25 -9.36
CA SER A 140 -9.44 13.14 -7.93
C SER A 140 -10.66 13.08 -7.01
N GLN A 141 -11.82 12.70 -7.56
CA GLN A 141 -13.01 12.48 -6.76
C GLN A 141 -12.87 11.12 -6.07
N GLU A 142 -12.92 11.16 -4.75
CA GLU A 142 -12.89 9.99 -3.89
C GLU A 142 -14.31 9.54 -3.59
N VAL A 143 -14.62 8.30 -3.95
CA VAL A 143 -15.95 7.71 -3.69
C VAL A 143 -15.83 6.39 -2.93
N PRO A 144 -16.69 6.15 -1.93
CA PRO A 144 -16.74 4.88 -1.22
C PRO A 144 -17.06 3.73 -2.19
N LEU A 145 -16.35 2.61 -2.02
CA LEU A 145 -16.43 1.45 -2.89
C LEU A 145 -16.77 0.19 -2.08
N LEU A 146 -17.80 -0.54 -2.50
CA LEU A 146 -18.05 -1.90 -2.05
C LEU A 146 -17.16 -2.84 -2.86
N MET A 147 -16.22 -3.51 -2.18
CA MET A 147 -15.23 -4.36 -2.86
C MET A 147 -15.75 -5.77 -3.15
N LEU A 148 -15.68 -6.13 -4.43
CA LEU A 148 -16.15 -7.40 -4.99
C LEU A 148 -14.99 -8.27 -5.52
N GLY A 149 -13.83 -7.68 -5.74
CA GLY A 149 -12.63 -8.35 -6.22
C GLY A 149 -11.38 -7.47 -6.11
N ARG A 150 -10.21 -8.05 -6.38
CA ARG A 150 -8.93 -7.33 -6.36
C ARG A 150 -8.00 -7.80 -7.47
N ARG A 151 -7.12 -6.91 -7.89
CA ARG A 151 -5.97 -7.24 -8.75
C ARG A 151 -4.75 -7.43 -7.87
N GLY A 152 -4.10 -8.58 -7.99
CA GLY A 152 -2.87 -8.89 -7.24
C GLY A 152 -1.79 -9.48 -8.15
N ARG A 153 -0.64 -9.80 -7.58
CA ARG A 153 0.38 -10.64 -8.25
C ARG A 153 0.38 -12.02 -7.62
N CYS A 154 0.48 -13.05 -8.44
CA CYS A 154 0.69 -14.42 -7.97
C CYS A 154 2.12 -14.55 -7.43
N ALA A 155 2.28 -14.95 -6.17
CA ALA A 155 3.60 -15.09 -5.54
C ALA A 155 4.51 -16.10 -6.26
N LYS A 156 3.94 -17.17 -6.83
CA LYS A 156 4.71 -18.23 -7.51
C LYS A 156 5.14 -17.85 -8.93
N THR A 157 4.33 -17.09 -9.67
CA THR A 157 4.57 -16.82 -11.10
C THR A 157 4.91 -15.37 -11.42
N GLY A 158 4.78 -14.46 -10.45
CA GLY A 158 4.96 -13.02 -10.64
C GLY A 158 3.89 -12.35 -11.53
N LYS A 159 3.02 -13.13 -12.18
CA LYS A 159 1.98 -12.64 -13.10
C LYS A 159 0.87 -11.91 -12.34
N VAL A 160 0.31 -10.89 -12.96
CA VAL A 160 -0.88 -10.19 -12.45
C VAL A 160 -2.09 -11.10 -12.58
N VAL A 161 -2.84 -11.27 -11.50
CA VAL A 161 -4.06 -12.08 -11.43
C VAL A 161 -5.21 -11.21 -10.95
N ASN A 162 -6.33 -11.27 -11.65
CA ASN A 162 -7.58 -10.67 -11.23
C ASN A 162 -8.37 -11.71 -10.42
N GLN A 163 -8.65 -11.41 -9.15
CA GLN A 163 -9.45 -12.25 -8.27
C GLN A 163 -10.81 -11.58 -8.08
N ILE A 164 -11.87 -12.18 -8.63
CA ILE A 164 -13.25 -11.76 -8.37
C ILE A 164 -13.81 -12.74 -7.33
N PHE A 165 -14.37 -12.22 -6.25
CA PHE A 165 -14.86 -13.05 -5.14
C PHE A 165 -16.33 -13.40 -5.28
N VAL A 166 -17.09 -12.60 -6.03
CA VAL A 166 -18.54 -12.74 -6.19
C VAL A 166 -18.92 -13.13 -7.61
N ASN A 167 -20.01 -13.87 -7.77
CA ASN A 167 -20.57 -14.18 -9.08
C ASN A 167 -21.60 -13.12 -9.52
N LYS A 168 -22.13 -13.23 -10.75
CA LYS A 168 -23.09 -12.27 -11.30
C LYS A 168 -24.40 -12.19 -10.50
N GLU A 169 -24.92 -13.31 -10.03
CA GLU A 169 -26.17 -13.37 -9.25
C GLU A 169 -26.00 -12.64 -7.90
N GLN A 170 -24.88 -12.87 -7.21
CA GLN A 170 -24.54 -12.19 -5.96
C GLN A 170 -24.35 -10.67 -6.16
N VAL A 171 -23.77 -10.25 -7.29
CA VAL A 171 -23.71 -8.82 -7.64
C VAL A 171 -25.10 -8.24 -7.80
N GLN A 172 -26.02 -8.94 -8.47
CA GLN A 172 -27.38 -8.47 -8.65
C GLN A 172 -28.11 -8.34 -7.31
N VAL A 173 -28.00 -9.35 -6.43
CA VAL A 173 -28.57 -9.29 -5.07
C VAL A 173 -28.06 -8.07 -4.30
N LEU A 174 -26.75 -7.77 -4.38
CA LEU A 174 -26.18 -6.58 -3.75
C LEU A 174 -26.72 -5.29 -4.37
N LYS A 175 -26.86 -5.23 -5.70
CA LYS A 175 -27.39 -4.05 -6.40
C LYS A 175 -28.83 -3.78 -5.99
N ASP A 176 -29.69 -4.80 -6.06
CA ASP A 176 -31.11 -4.69 -5.74
C ASP A 176 -31.30 -4.25 -4.28
N ALA A 177 -30.58 -4.87 -3.35
CA ALA A 177 -30.72 -4.58 -1.93
C ALA A 177 -30.14 -3.21 -1.52
N LEU A 178 -29.20 -2.66 -2.29
CA LEU A 178 -28.61 -1.34 -2.07
C LEU A 178 -29.21 -0.26 -2.99
N GLY A 179 -30.15 -0.58 -3.87
CA GLY A 179 -30.70 0.37 -4.84
C GLY A 179 -29.66 0.90 -5.85
N LEU A 180 -28.72 0.03 -6.27
CA LEU A 180 -27.62 0.33 -7.20
C LEU A 180 -27.86 -0.26 -8.60
N ASP A 181 -29.12 -0.47 -8.99
CA ASP A 181 -29.50 -1.21 -10.23
C ASP A 181 -28.83 -0.68 -11.50
N LYS A 182 -28.61 0.63 -11.54
CA LYS A 182 -28.00 1.34 -12.67
C LYS A 182 -26.48 1.31 -12.67
N GLU A 183 -25.83 0.93 -11.57
CA GLU A 183 -24.37 0.88 -11.51
C GLU A 183 -23.85 -0.51 -11.87
N GLU A 184 -22.80 -0.52 -12.69
CA GLU A 184 -22.10 -1.72 -13.11
C GLU A 184 -20.75 -1.80 -12.40
N PRO A 185 -20.38 -2.98 -11.86
CA PRO A 185 -19.11 -3.15 -11.18
C PRO A 185 -17.94 -3.00 -12.16
N LYS A 186 -16.96 -2.17 -11.78
CA LYS A 186 -15.79 -1.83 -12.61
C LYS A 186 -14.50 -1.94 -11.82
N TRP A 187 -13.38 -1.86 -12.51
CA TRP A 187 -12.06 -1.79 -11.90
C TRP A 187 -11.69 -0.34 -11.56
N TYR A 188 -11.45 -0.07 -10.29
CA TYR A 188 -11.06 1.24 -9.77
C TYR A 188 -9.66 1.18 -9.19
N ARG A 189 -8.88 2.24 -9.40
CA ARG A 189 -7.72 2.50 -8.55
C ARG A 189 -8.24 2.92 -7.19
N VAL A 190 -7.66 2.37 -6.12
CA VAL A 190 -8.13 2.65 -4.76
C VAL A 190 -7.00 3.09 -3.84
N ALA A 191 -7.36 3.94 -2.89
CA ALA A 191 -6.58 4.21 -1.70
C ALA A 191 -7.14 3.36 -0.55
N ILE A 192 -6.24 2.79 0.26
CA ILE A 192 -6.62 2.16 1.53
C ILE A 192 -6.54 3.28 2.56
N SER A 193 -7.69 3.71 3.08
CA SER A 193 -7.71 4.62 4.23
C SER A 193 -7.17 3.85 5.42
N GLU A 194 -6.04 4.31 5.97
CA GLU A 194 -5.56 3.89 7.29
C GLU A 194 -6.59 4.23 8.38
#